data_AF-A6GJJ7-F1
#
_entry.id   AF-A6GJJ7-F1
#
_cell.length_a   1.000
_cell.length_b   1.000
_cell.length_c   1.000
_cell.angle_alpha   90.00
_cell.angle_beta   90.00
_cell.angle_gamma   90.00
#
_symmetry.space_group_name_H-M   'P 1'
#
loop_
_entity.id
_entity.type
_entity.pdbx_description
1 polymer ?
#
loop_
_entity_poly.entity_id
_entity_poly.type
_entity_poly.pdbx_seq_one_letter_code
_entity_poly.pdbx_strand_id
1 'polypeptide(L)'
;MHARVGHIVAWTSDEPVLVDYPGNPGGPQPARSVVELSPDAITAAIRDGRGVLLSFEDGRPDAPIITGLLQPLPSPEVEVEPDQARIEGVDEALVDGRRVVLEAADEIVLRCGKATIVLRRNGRVVIRGTYVETRSKGVNRVKGGSVEIN
;
A
#
# COMPACT_ATOMS: atom_id res chain seq x y z
N MET A 1 -22.29 -19.94 15.21
CA MET A 1 -21.96 -19.08 14.05
C MET A 1 -20.86 -18.13 14.47
N HIS A 2 -19.63 -18.33 13.99
CA HIS A 2 -18.49 -17.48 14.35
C HIS A 2 -18.24 -16.46 13.24
N ALA A 3 -18.92 -15.32 13.31
CA ALA A 3 -18.63 -14.22 12.39
C ALA A 3 -17.25 -13.62 12.71
N ARG A 4 -16.48 -13.25 11.68
CA ARG A 4 -15.24 -12.46 11.80
C ARG A 4 -15.30 -11.26 10.85
N VAL A 5 -14.51 -10.23 11.13
CA VAL A 5 -14.17 -9.22 10.12
C VAL A 5 -12.88 -9.68 9.43
N GLY A 6 -12.87 -9.60 8.11
CA GLY A 6 -11.68 -9.78 7.26
C GLY A 6 -11.59 -8.64 6.24
N HIS A 7 -10.71 -8.76 5.27
CA HIS A 7 -10.55 -7.83 4.15
C HIS A 7 -10.52 -8.60 2.83
N ILE A 8 -10.96 -7.97 1.74
CA ILE A 8 -10.68 -8.48 0.39
C ILE A 8 -9.22 -8.16 0.08
N VAL A 9 -8.46 -9.16 -0.36
CA VAL A 9 -7.02 -9.04 -0.64
C VAL A 9 -6.65 -9.26 -2.09
N ALA A 10 -7.50 -9.93 -2.88
CA ALA A 10 -7.40 -9.99 -4.33
C ALA A 10 -8.77 -10.31 -4.98
N TRP A 11 -8.94 -9.90 -6.24
CA TRP A 11 -10.06 -10.28 -7.08
C TRP A 11 -9.69 -10.15 -8.56
N THR A 12 -10.24 -11.04 -9.38
CA THR A 12 -10.18 -11.03 -10.85
C THR A 12 -11.59 -11.33 -11.36
N SER A 13 -12.01 -10.80 -12.52
CA SER A 13 -13.36 -11.00 -13.06
C SER A 13 -13.80 -12.46 -13.18
N ASP A 14 -12.83 -13.35 -13.37
CA ASP A 14 -13.03 -14.75 -13.74
C ASP A 14 -12.72 -15.71 -12.56
N GLU A 15 -12.31 -15.18 -11.39
CA GLU A 15 -11.91 -15.96 -10.20
C GLU A 15 -12.69 -15.57 -8.93
N PRO A 16 -12.80 -16.46 -7.93
CA PRO A 16 -13.38 -16.11 -6.63
C PRO A 16 -12.64 -14.96 -5.94
N VAL A 17 -13.39 -14.09 -5.25
CA VAL A 17 -12.82 -13.04 -4.40
C VAL A 17 -11.97 -13.68 -3.30
N LEU A 18 -10.69 -13.32 -3.19
CA LEU A 18 -9.83 -13.79 -2.11
C LEU A 18 -9.96 -12.86 -0.90
N VAL A 19 -10.15 -13.45 0.28
CA VAL A 19 -10.22 -12.74 1.56
C VAL A 19 -9.14 -13.23 2.53
N ASP A 20 -8.70 -12.34 3.41
CA ASP A 20 -7.90 -12.70 4.57
C ASP A 20 -8.51 -12.10 5.85
N TYR A 21 -8.18 -12.65 7.02
CA TYR A 21 -8.77 -12.25 8.30
C TYR A 21 -7.84 -12.52 9.49
N PRO A 22 -7.98 -11.78 10.61
CA PRO A 22 -7.14 -11.98 11.78
C PRO A 22 -7.21 -13.42 12.31
N GLY A 23 -6.04 -14.05 12.47
CA GLY A 23 -5.93 -15.45 12.89
C GLY A 23 -6.45 -16.46 11.84
N ASN A 24 -6.24 -16.17 10.55
CA ASN A 24 -6.34 -17.13 9.46
C ASN A 24 -5.10 -18.05 9.43
N PRO A 25 -5.24 -19.38 9.53
CA PRO A 25 -4.11 -20.30 9.53
C PRO A 25 -3.57 -20.63 8.12
N GLY A 26 -4.31 -20.31 7.05
CA GLY A 26 -3.99 -20.73 5.67
C GLY A 26 -3.52 -19.62 4.73
N GLY A 27 -3.46 -18.36 5.17
CA GLY A 27 -3.32 -17.21 4.27
C GLY A 27 -4.58 -17.00 3.40
N PRO A 28 -4.55 -16.10 2.39
CA PRO A 28 -5.72 -15.73 1.60
C PRO A 28 -6.56 -16.92 1.10
N GLN A 29 -7.87 -16.91 1.41
CA GLN A 29 -8.82 -17.96 1.07
C GLN A 29 -9.86 -17.48 0.04
N PRO A 30 -10.29 -18.32 -0.91
CA PRO A 30 -11.38 -17.98 -1.82
C PRO A 30 -12.72 -17.92 -1.07
N ALA A 31 -13.41 -16.79 -1.17
CA ALA A 31 -14.71 -16.58 -0.54
C ALA A 31 -15.87 -16.73 -1.52
N ARG A 32 -16.94 -17.33 -1.02
CA ARG A 32 -18.28 -17.20 -1.61
C ARG A 32 -18.90 -15.88 -1.14
N SER A 33 -19.88 -15.33 -1.86
CA SER A 33 -20.64 -14.16 -1.39
C SER A 33 -22.14 -14.41 -1.38
N VAL A 34 -22.82 -13.83 -0.39
CA VAL A 34 -24.30 -13.74 -0.31
C VAL A 34 -24.78 -12.33 -0.72
N VAL A 35 -23.89 -11.34 -0.68
CA VAL A 35 -24.15 -9.98 -1.19
C VAL A 35 -23.62 -9.81 -2.61
N GLU A 36 -24.23 -8.92 -3.38
CA GLU A 36 -23.71 -8.54 -4.69
C GLU A 36 -22.39 -7.76 -4.51
N LEU A 37 -21.32 -8.25 -5.15
CA LEU A 37 -20.00 -7.66 -5.15
C LEU A 37 -19.69 -7.17 -6.57
N SER A 38 -20.18 -5.97 -6.91
CA SER A 38 -19.84 -5.35 -8.19
C SER A 38 -18.34 -5.01 -8.25
N PRO A 39 -17.73 -4.91 -9.45
CA PRO A 39 -16.33 -4.51 -9.61
C PRO A 39 -16.00 -3.22 -8.87
N ASP A 40 -16.88 -2.21 -8.94
CA ASP A 40 -16.72 -0.94 -8.23
C ASP A 40 -16.77 -1.10 -6.70
N ALA A 41 -17.68 -1.94 -6.20
CA ALA A 41 -17.81 -2.22 -4.76
C ALA A 41 -16.59 -2.97 -4.22
N ILE A 42 -16.05 -3.93 -4.98
CA ILE A 42 -14.80 -4.63 -4.65
C ILE A 42 -13.62 -3.65 -4.69
N THR A 43 -13.49 -2.87 -5.77
CA THR A 43 -12.39 -1.90 -5.96
C THR A 43 -12.36 -0.87 -4.83
N ALA A 44 -13.51 -0.28 -4.48
CA ALA A 44 -13.62 0.63 -3.34
C ALA A 44 -13.51 -0.09 -1.98
N ALA A 45 -13.71 -1.42 -1.89
CA ALA A 45 -13.45 -2.15 -0.65
C ALA A 45 -11.95 -2.36 -0.43
N ILE A 46 -11.20 -2.68 -1.49
CA ILE A 46 -9.74 -2.81 -1.46
C ILE A 46 -9.10 -1.44 -1.23
N ARG A 47 -9.42 -0.42 -2.04
CA ARG A 47 -8.85 0.94 -1.94
C ARG A 47 -9.11 1.59 -0.58
N ASP A 48 -10.36 1.60 -0.12
CA ASP A 48 -10.73 2.27 1.14
C ASP A 48 -10.51 1.37 2.38
N GLY A 49 -9.78 0.25 2.23
CA GLY A 49 -9.45 -0.70 3.30
C GLY A 49 -10.65 -1.36 4.00
N ARG A 50 -11.84 -1.34 3.38
CA ARG A 50 -13.11 -1.68 4.02
C ARG A 50 -13.17 -3.17 4.35
N GLY A 51 -13.47 -3.47 5.61
CA GLY A 51 -13.63 -4.85 6.04
C GLY A 51 -14.86 -5.52 5.43
N VAL A 52 -14.78 -6.83 5.23
CA VAL A 52 -15.91 -7.72 4.93
C VAL A 52 -16.32 -8.46 6.20
N LEU A 53 -17.63 -8.63 6.40
CA LEU A 53 -18.15 -9.55 7.40
C LEU A 53 -18.13 -10.96 6.81
N LEU A 54 -17.36 -11.84 7.44
CA LEU A 54 -17.19 -13.23 7.05
C LEU A 54 -17.97 -14.15 8.00
N SER A 55 -18.70 -15.09 7.42
CA SER A 55 -19.17 -16.32 8.06
C SER A 55 -18.41 -17.52 7.47
N PHE A 56 -18.52 -18.69 8.08
CA PHE A 56 -17.75 -19.88 7.67
C PHE A 56 -18.66 -21.11 7.60
N GLU A 57 -18.62 -21.85 6.50
CA GLU A 57 -19.41 -23.09 6.32
C GLU A 57 -19.03 -24.11 7.39
N ASP A 58 -20.00 -24.55 8.21
CA ASP A 58 -19.80 -25.47 9.34
C ASP A 58 -18.68 -25.07 10.33
N GLY A 59 -18.29 -23.78 10.33
CA GLY A 59 -17.16 -23.25 11.11
C GLY A 59 -15.78 -23.48 10.51
N ARG A 60 -15.67 -24.00 9.28
CA ARG A 60 -14.42 -24.29 8.56
C ARG A 60 -13.67 -23.01 8.15
N PRO A 61 -12.46 -22.73 8.68
CA PRO A 61 -11.71 -21.50 8.38
C PRO A 61 -11.33 -21.34 6.89
N ASP A 62 -11.24 -22.46 6.17
CA ASP A 62 -10.98 -22.61 4.73
C ASP A 62 -12.20 -22.32 3.83
N ALA A 63 -13.41 -22.15 4.39
CA ALA A 63 -14.63 -21.92 3.63
C ALA A 63 -15.37 -20.63 4.04
N PRO A 64 -14.76 -19.44 3.79
CA PRO A 64 -15.39 -18.16 4.09
C PRO A 64 -16.55 -17.81 3.14
N ILE A 65 -17.56 -17.17 3.71
CA ILE A 65 -18.70 -16.56 3.03
C ILE A 65 -18.76 -15.08 3.42
N ILE A 66 -18.65 -14.18 2.44
CA ILE A 66 -18.91 -12.75 2.61
C ILE A 66 -20.43 -12.57 2.78
N THR A 67 -20.82 -12.13 3.98
CA THR A 67 -22.23 -11.82 4.32
C THR A 67 -22.52 -10.32 4.39
N GLY A 68 -21.51 -9.47 4.23
CA GLY A 68 -21.68 -8.02 4.09
C GLY A 68 -20.37 -7.26 3.89
N LEU A 69 -20.48 -6.07 3.29
CA LEU A 69 -19.41 -5.07 3.22
C LEU A 69 -19.60 -4.04 4.34
N LEU A 70 -18.58 -3.83 5.17
CA LEU A 70 -18.63 -2.76 6.17
C LEU A 70 -18.63 -1.41 5.47
N GLN A 71 -19.52 -0.52 5.91
CA GLN A 71 -19.55 0.85 5.42
C GLN A 71 -18.41 1.65 6.05
N PRO A 72 -17.75 2.55 5.30
CA PRO A 72 -16.74 3.42 5.89
C PRO A 72 -17.42 4.35 6.88
N LEU A 73 -16.90 4.40 8.12
CA LEU A 73 -17.23 5.48 9.03
C LEU A 73 -16.52 6.75 8.51
N PRO A 74 -17.17 7.93 8.51
CA PRO A 74 -16.53 9.17 8.08
C PRO A 74 -15.38 9.51 9.05
N SER A 75 -14.15 9.31 8.60
CA SER A 75 -12.94 9.64 9.36
C SER A 75 -12.65 11.14 9.27
N PRO A 76 -12.33 11.82 10.38
CA PRO A 76 -11.80 13.18 10.33
C PRO A 76 -10.46 13.20 9.59
N GLU A 77 -10.25 14.22 8.76
CA GLU A 77 -9.16 14.33 7.80
C GLU A 77 -7.78 14.44 8.48
N VAL A 78 -6.84 13.56 8.10
CA VAL A 78 -5.41 13.64 8.49
C VAL A 78 -4.57 13.14 7.30
N GLU A 79 -3.69 14.00 6.76
CA GLU A 79 -2.86 13.75 5.56
C GLU A 79 -1.50 13.11 5.90
N VAL A 80 -0.84 12.41 4.95
CA VAL A 80 0.64 12.33 4.69
C VAL A 80 0.99 11.33 3.58
N GLU A 81 2.15 11.52 2.94
CA GLU A 81 2.68 10.75 1.80
C GLU A 81 4.01 9.96 2.09
N PRO A 82 4.51 9.10 1.17
CA PRO A 82 5.26 7.89 1.52
C PRO A 82 6.63 7.67 0.81
N ASP A 83 7.24 6.54 1.15
CA ASP A 83 7.97 5.53 0.35
C ASP A 83 7.95 4.26 1.28
N GLN A 84 8.16 2.98 0.92
CA GLN A 84 9.08 2.35 -0.03
C GLN A 84 8.72 0.86 -0.24
N ALA A 85 9.52 0.19 -1.08
CA ALA A 85 9.47 -1.21 -1.49
C ALA A 85 8.33 -1.48 -2.48
N ARG A 86 8.69 -1.89 -3.70
CA ARG A 86 7.71 -2.25 -4.73
C ARG A 86 7.17 -3.65 -4.46
N ILE A 87 6.08 -3.70 -3.71
CA ILE A 87 5.16 -4.83 -3.68
C ILE A 87 4.43 -4.89 -5.04
N GLU A 88 4.25 -6.08 -5.59
CA GLU A 88 3.32 -6.31 -6.71
C GLU A 88 1.95 -6.71 -6.12
N GLY A 89 0.87 -5.94 -6.27
CA GLY A 89 0.74 -4.57 -6.80
C GLY A 89 0.42 -3.55 -5.70
N VAL A 90 0.89 -2.32 -5.88
CA VAL A 90 0.58 -1.14 -5.05
C VAL A 90 0.39 0.05 -5.97
N ASP A 91 -0.82 0.58 -6.03
CA ASP A 91 -1.14 1.84 -6.72
C ASP A 91 -1.08 3.06 -5.76
N GLU A 92 -1.24 2.85 -4.44
CA GLU A 92 -1.10 3.87 -3.39
C GLU A 92 -0.35 3.32 -2.17
N ALA A 93 0.65 4.05 -1.67
CA ALA A 93 1.36 3.72 -0.42
C ALA A 93 0.95 4.71 0.68
N LEU A 94 0.25 4.24 1.71
CA LEU A 94 -0.25 5.09 2.80
C LEU A 94 0.79 5.20 3.95
N VAL A 95 1.03 6.41 4.47
CA VAL A 95 1.90 6.63 5.66
C VAL A 95 1.19 7.45 6.75
N ASP A 96 1.56 7.17 8.00
CA ASP A 96 0.83 7.38 9.26
C ASP A 96 0.49 8.82 9.73
N GLY A 97 0.72 9.85 8.92
CA GLY A 97 0.58 11.25 9.37
C GLY A 97 1.83 11.87 9.99
N ARG A 98 2.93 11.13 10.21
CA ARG A 98 4.02 11.61 11.08
C ARG A 98 5.43 11.39 10.54
N ARG A 99 5.78 10.18 10.09
CA ARG A 99 7.17 9.91 9.63
C ARG A 99 7.30 8.66 8.77
N VAL A 100 7.67 8.85 7.51
CA VAL A 100 8.27 7.79 6.67
C VAL A 100 9.65 7.41 7.23
N VAL A 101 9.99 6.11 7.30
CA VAL A 101 11.35 5.62 7.60
C VAL A 101 11.75 4.57 6.58
N LEU A 102 12.93 4.75 6.00
CA LEU A 102 13.35 4.13 4.74
C LEU A 102 14.67 3.39 4.92
N GLU A 103 14.58 2.08 5.10
CA GLU A 103 15.73 1.24 5.42
C GLU A 103 15.84 0.06 4.45
N ALA A 104 16.89 0.09 3.62
CA ALA A 104 17.30 -1.01 2.77
C ALA A 104 18.75 -1.38 3.11
N ALA A 105 19.08 -2.67 3.03
CA ALA A 105 20.42 -3.16 3.35
C ALA A 105 21.51 -2.53 2.46
N ASP A 106 21.25 -2.35 1.16
CA ASP A 106 22.28 -2.06 0.17
C ASP A 106 22.01 -0.82 -0.71
N GLU A 107 20.80 -0.67 -1.26
CA GLU A 107 20.42 0.45 -2.12
C GLU A 107 18.92 0.79 -2.02
N ILE A 108 18.60 2.09 -2.06
CA ILE A 108 17.27 2.69 -2.19
C ILE A 108 17.18 3.34 -3.56
N VAL A 109 16.10 3.10 -4.31
CA VAL A 109 15.91 3.60 -5.68
C VAL A 109 14.50 4.16 -5.90
N LEU A 110 14.37 5.48 -5.86
CA LEU A 110 13.17 6.20 -6.32
C LEU A 110 13.26 6.40 -7.84
N ARG A 111 12.23 6.03 -8.60
CA ARG A 111 12.22 6.15 -10.07
C ARG A 111 10.91 6.69 -10.61
N CYS A 112 10.98 7.72 -11.46
CA CYS A 112 9.84 8.21 -12.23
C CYS A 112 10.27 8.48 -13.67
N GLY A 113 9.85 7.62 -14.61
CA GLY A 113 10.24 7.71 -16.02
C GLY A 113 11.75 7.72 -16.23
N LYS A 114 12.29 8.85 -16.70
CA LYS A 114 13.73 9.09 -16.92
C LYS A 114 14.47 9.64 -15.68
N ALA A 115 13.74 10.01 -14.62
CA ALA A 115 14.32 10.52 -13.38
C ALA A 115 14.59 9.37 -12.39
N THR A 116 15.63 9.50 -11.58
CA THR A 116 15.97 8.54 -10.53
C THR A 116 16.75 9.21 -9.40
N ILE A 117 16.38 8.91 -8.14
CA ILE A 117 17.19 9.23 -6.96
C ILE A 117 17.63 7.91 -6.33
N VAL A 118 18.93 7.79 -6.06
CA VAL A 118 19.55 6.58 -5.52
C VAL A 118 20.34 6.91 -4.26
N LEU A 119 20.14 6.15 -3.19
CA LEU A 119 20.93 6.20 -1.95
C LEU A 119 21.52 4.81 -1.69
N ARG A 120 22.83 4.73 -1.40
CA ARG A 120 23.57 3.47 -1.20
C ARG A 120 24.08 3.31 0.23
N ARG A 121 24.30 2.05 0.66
CA ARG A 121 24.93 1.67 1.95
C ARG A 121 26.21 2.47 2.27
N ASN A 122 26.99 2.87 1.25
CA ASN A 122 28.20 3.67 1.43
C ASN A 122 27.97 5.19 1.57
N GLY A 123 26.74 5.64 1.80
CA GLY A 123 26.37 7.05 1.97
C GLY A 123 26.31 7.86 0.67
N ARG A 124 26.58 7.26 -0.50
CA ARG A 124 26.49 7.96 -1.78
C ARG A 124 25.03 8.17 -2.19
N VAL A 125 24.65 9.43 -2.36
CA VAL A 125 23.41 9.84 -3.04
C VAL A 125 23.73 10.19 -4.51
N VAL A 126 22.83 9.82 -5.42
CA VAL A 126 22.90 10.17 -6.85
C VAL A 126 21.51 10.59 -7.33
N ILE A 127 21.40 11.82 -7.86
CA ILE A 127 20.19 12.34 -8.50
C ILE A 127 20.41 12.35 -10.01
N ARG A 128 19.44 11.89 -10.79
CA ARG A 128 19.44 11.88 -12.26
C ARG A 128 18.08 12.31 -12.80
N GLY A 129 18.10 13.05 -13.90
CA GLY A 129 16.93 13.47 -14.68
C GLY A 129 17.36 14.38 -15.82
N THR A 130 16.42 14.79 -16.69
CA THR A 130 16.70 15.77 -17.75
C THR A 130 17.05 17.15 -17.18
N TYR A 131 16.46 17.49 -16.04
CA TYR A 131 16.66 18.73 -15.28
C TYR A 131 16.66 18.42 -13.78
N VAL A 132 17.36 19.24 -12.99
CA VAL A 132 17.31 19.22 -11.52
C VAL A 132 17.16 20.66 -11.05
N GLU A 133 15.94 21.09 -10.74
CA GLU A 133 15.71 22.40 -10.13
C GLU A 133 15.85 22.30 -8.60
N THR A 134 16.38 23.35 -7.96
CA THR A 134 16.38 23.46 -6.49
C THR A 134 16.05 24.89 -6.09
N ARG A 135 14.89 25.08 -5.47
CA ARG A 135 14.32 26.39 -5.13
C ARG A 135 14.17 26.54 -3.62
N SER A 136 14.56 27.69 -3.08
CA SER A 136 14.40 28.02 -1.66
C SER A 136 13.95 29.47 -1.50
N LYS A 137 13.16 29.74 -0.46
CA LYS A 137 12.82 31.11 -0.01
C LYS A 137 13.88 31.70 0.93
N GLY A 138 14.75 30.85 1.48
CA GLY A 138 15.89 31.23 2.32
C GLY A 138 17.22 30.78 1.71
N VAL A 139 18.27 30.71 2.52
CA VAL A 139 19.61 30.30 2.05
C VAL A 139 19.62 28.80 1.69
N ASN A 140 19.71 28.49 0.39
CA ASN A 140 20.20 27.19 -0.05
C ASN A 140 21.71 27.12 0.21
N ARG A 141 22.21 26.05 0.85
CA ARG A 141 23.59 25.98 1.37
C ARG A 141 24.24 24.63 1.05
N VAL A 142 25.13 24.64 0.07
CA VAL A 142 26.02 23.52 -0.24
C VAL A 142 27.29 23.62 0.63
N LYS A 143 27.80 22.48 1.12
CA LYS A 143 29.08 22.34 1.82
C LYS A 143 29.71 20.99 1.46
N GLY A 144 31.01 20.95 1.22
CA GLY A 144 31.78 19.75 0.92
C GLY A 144 33.28 20.04 0.94
N GLY A 145 34.11 18.99 0.92
CA GLY A 145 35.58 19.15 0.79
C GLY A 145 36.03 19.56 -0.62
N SER A 146 35.22 19.23 -1.62
CA SER A 146 35.19 19.83 -2.96
C SER A 146 33.73 20.13 -3.31
N VAL A 147 33.49 21.11 -4.17
CA VAL A 147 32.19 21.38 -4.80
C VAL A 147 32.49 21.78 -6.25
N GLU A 148 32.17 20.89 -7.19
CA GLU A 148 32.37 21.10 -8.62
C GLU A 148 31.04 21.48 -9.28
N ILE A 149 31.05 22.57 -10.05
CA ILE A 149 29.92 23.08 -10.83
C ILE A 149 30.46 23.38 -12.22
N ASN A 150 29.82 22.82 -13.26
CA ASN A 150 30.14 22.97 -14.67
C ASN A 150 28.84 23.20 -15.45
#